data_AF-A0A6N3ANU2-F1
#
_entry.id   AF-A0A6N3ANU2-F1
#
_cell.length_a   1.000
_cell.length_b   1.000
_cell.length_c   1.000
_cell.angle_alpha   90.00
_cell.angle_beta   90.00
_cell.angle_gamma   90.00
#
_symmetry.space_group_name_H-M   'P 1'
#
loop_
_entity.id
_entity.type
_entity.pdbx_description
1 polymer ?
#
loop_
_entity_poly.entity_id
_entity_poly.type
_entity_poly.pdbx_seq_one_letter_code
_entity_poly.pdbx_strand_id
1 'polypeptide(L)'
;MLDTFLISFRLKNTYRVNSIIYMFKQIPIIRRVLPMSLYKNQSLKIFVTILNTIWEIISVFLGKIIYFAIMFIIPLNFMNVFNFRAMLQLLFFLSLGGAFFNTGMFDPSKDKYYAVILMKMDGREFVLSQYLYTLFRHYVGYMTAFMILSFTLQYPFWLSYILPLFIIGLKLMAVSAYLKDFKRNRKVRSENNNSPAIIGFSIGCLLVGYALIFSNLIIPIKMMLIVLIILSILAVILMSYVLKYDDYHQLSHKLLKNIDSLLNTDTQDIINDSYHKMITLEADTKSNKTGFEYFNELFMQRHKKILWKTAKRQTYMIAFIIVLIIGILFYDVETQKDANNAMTSILPFFVFIMYLLNTAKNITQAMFVNCDHSMLTYSFYRIPKNILILFKIRLREIVKINLLPAVVLALGYMAILFICGGIDQAFLAFISFISIISMSIFFSTHYLILYYLLQPYNAHTEVKSPIYSTIISLTYIICYAFTKLELPILSFGIVCILFCIGYCVIACILVLKWAGNTFKIRN
;
A
#
# COMPACT_ATOMS: atom_id res chain seq x y z
N MET A 1 -31.85 16.30 8.87
CA MET A 1 -30.67 15.55 9.42
C MET A 1 -30.84 14.02 9.50
N LEU A 2 -31.77 13.45 10.28
CA LEU A 2 -31.89 11.98 10.40
C LEU A 2 -32.36 11.33 9.07
N ASP A 3 -33.33 11.94 8.39
CA ASP A 3 -33.75 11.48 7.06
C ASP A 3 -32.62 11.60 6.03
N THR A 4 -31.88 12.71 6.08
CA THR A 4 -30.67 12.95 5.29
C THR A 4 -29.65 11.84 5.49
N PHE A 5 -29.45 11.40 6.74
CA PHE A 5 -28.61 10.26 7.07
C PHE A 5 -29.15 8.95 6.47
N LEU A 6 -30.43 8.64 6.66
CA LEU A 6 -31.02 7.41 6.13
C LEU A 6 -30.94 7.33 4.61
N ILE A 7 -31.20 8.44 3.91
CA ILE A 7 -31.05 8.55 2.45
C ILE A 7 -29.59 8.33 2.05
N SER A 8 -28.64 8.99 2.72
CA SER A 8 -27.20 8.83 2.45
C SER A 8 -26.74 7.38 2.66
N PHE A 9 -27.23 6.72 3.71
CA PHE A 9 -26.91 5.34 4.04
C PHE A 9 -27.44 4.36 2.98
N ARG A 10 -28.69 4.56 2.54
CA ARG A 10 -29.29 3.78 1.44
C ARG A 10 -28.53 3.97 0.13
N LEU A 11 -28.12 5.21 -0.17
CA LEU A 11 -27.32 5.53 -1.36
C LEU A 11 -25.97 4.81 -1.31
N LYS A 12 -25.23 4.93 -0.20
CA LYS A 12 -23.95 4.27 0.02
C LYS A 12 -24.05 2.74 -0.13
N ASN A 13 -25.09 2.14 0.44
CA ASN A 13 -25.34 0.70 0.32
C ASN A 13 -25.65 0.30 -1.12
N THR A 14 -26.54 1.03 -1.80
CA THR A 14 -26.90 0.76 -3.20
C THR A 14 -25.68 0.87 -4.11
N TYR A 15 -24.82 1.88 -3.90
CA TYR A 15 -23.57 2.04 -4.64
C TYR A 15 -22.61 0.87 -4.41
N ARG A 16 -22.42 0.44 -3.15
CA ARG A 16 -21.57 -0.72 -2.83
C ARG A 16 -22.09 -2.00 -3.48
N VAL A 17 -23.41 -2.24 -3.41
CA VAL A 17 -24.05 -3.40 -4.05
C VAL A 17 -23.77 -3.39 -5.55
N ASN A 18 -24.05 -2.27 -6.22
CA ASN A 18 -23.85 -2.15 -7.66
C ASN A 18 -22.37 -2.30 -8.06
N SER A 19 -21.45 -1.80 -7.24
CA SER A 19 -20.01 -1.93 -7.45
C SER A 19 -19.54 -3.38 -7.33
N ILE A 20 -20.07 -4.13 -6.35
CA ILE A 20 -19.79 -5.56 -6.16
C ILE A 20 -20.34 -6.37 -7.34
N ILE A 21 -21.59 -6.13 -7.75
CA ILE A 21 -22.18 -6.78 -8.93
C ILE A 21 -21.34 -6.49 -10.18
N TYR A 22 -20.90 -5.24 -10.35
CA TYR A 22 -20.04 -4.84 -11.46
C TYR A 22 -18.69 -5.58 -11.43
N MET A 23 -18.03 -5.65 -10.27
CA MET A 23 -16.77 -6.40 -10.11
C MET A 23 -16.92 -7.87 -10.49
N PHE A 24 -17.98 -8.55 -10.02
CA PHE A 24 -18.23 -9.95 -10.40
C PHE A 24 -18.51 -10.12 -11.89
N LYS A 25 -19.15 -9.16 -12.54
CA LYS A 25 -19.38 -9.17 -13.99
C LYS A 25 -18.13 -8.89 -14.83
N GLN A 26 -17.09 -8.30 -14.28
CA GLN A 26 -15.82 -8.15 -14.99
C GLN A 26 -15.07 -9.47 -15.13
N ILE A 27 -15.38 -10.48 -14.30
CA ILE A 27 -14.76 -11.81 -14.38
C ILE A 27 -15.34 -12.55 -15.59
N PRO A 28 -14.54 -12.91 -16.63
CA PRO A 28 -15.04 -13.44 -17.90
C PRO A 28 -15.93 -14.69 -17.79
N ILE A 29 -15.63 -15.55 -16.81
CA ILE A 29 -16.36 -16.80 -16.55
C ILE A 29 -17.73 -16.50 -15.93
N ILE A 30 -17.75 -15.63 -14.90
CA ILE A 30 -18.95 -15.27 -14.14
C ILE A 30 -19.88 -14.37 -14.98
N ARG A 31 -19.31 -13.55 -15.87
CA ARG A 31 -20.05 -12.67 -16.79
C ARG A 31 -21.08 -13.42 -17.63
N ARG A 32 -20.78 -14.67 -18.03
CA ARG A 32 -21.69 -15.50 -18.85
C ARG A 32 -22.89 -16.04 -18.06
N VAL A 33 -22.77 -16.10 -16.73
CA VAL A 33 -23.79 -16.68 -15.84
C VAL A 33 -24.68 -15.60 -15.20
N LEU A 34 -24.17 -14.37 -15.01
CA LEU A 34 -24.88 -13.31 -14.31
C LEU A 34 -25.74 -12.41 -15.23
N PRO A 35 -27.09 -12.52 -15.21
CA PRO A 35 -27.97 -11.71 -16.05
C PRO A 35 -27.98 -10.21 -15.68
N MET A 36 -28.40 -9.34 -16.61
CA MET A 36 -28.56 -7.90 -16.34
C MET A 36 -29.69 -7.58 -15.36
N SER A 37 -30.64 -8.49 -15.17
CA SER A 37 -31.74 -8.37 -14.20
C SER A 37 -31.27 -8.29 -12.73
N LEU A 38 -30.04 -8.73 -12.42
CA LEU A 38 -29.48 -8.68 -11.06
C LEU A 38 -29.40 -7.25 -10.49
N TYR A 39 -29.21 -6.22 -11.33
CA TYR A 39 -29.24 -4.83 -10.88
C TYR A 39 -30.64 -4.36 -10.47
N LYS A 40 -31.70 -5.02 -10.97
CA LYS A 40 -33.09 -4.71 -10.67
C LYS A 40 -33.63 -5.52 -9.48
N ASN A 41 -32.99 -6.64 -9.12
CA ASN A 41 -33.49 -7.54 -8.10
C ASN A 41 -33.48 -6.90 -6.70
N GLN A 42 -34.68 -6.74 -6.14
CA GLN A 42 -34.90 -6.09 -4.84
C GLN A 42 -34.50 -6.98 -3.66
N SER A 43 -34.67 -8.31 -3.76
CA SER A 43 -34.30 -9.23 -2.67
C SER A 43 -32.78 -9.28 -2.47
N LEU A 44 -32.02 -9.27 -3.56
CA LEU A 44 -30.55 -9.21 -3.51
C LEU A 44 -30.06 -7.90 -2.89
N LYS A 45 -30.70 -6.76 -3.21
CA LYS A 45 -30.37 -5.47 -2.58
C LYS A 45 -30.66 -5.48 -1.08
N ILE A 46 -31.78 -6.06 -0.65
CA ILE A 46 -32.11 -6.20 0.77
C ILE A 46 -31.07 -7.08 1.48
N PHE A 47 -30.74 -8.25 0.91
CA PHE A 47 -29.75 -9.17 1.48
C PHE A 47 -28.37 -8.52 1.64
N VAL A 48 -27.85 -7.87 0.60
CA VAL A 48 -26.56 -7.18 0.66
C VAL A 48 -26.61 -5.97 1.60
N THR A 49 -27.76 -5.31 1.74
CA THR A 49 -27.94 -4.24 2.73
C THR A 49 -27.84 -4.77 4.16
N ILE A 50 -28.43 -5.93 4.44
CA ILE A 50 -28.31 -6.61 5.75
C ILE A 50 -26.84 -6.96 6.02
N LEU A 51 -26.15 -7.60 5.07
CA LEU A 51 -24.73 -7.92 5.20
C LEU A 51 -23.86 -6.68 5.42
N ASN A 52 -24.09 -5.60 4.67
CA ASN A 52 -23.37 -4.34 4.87
C ASN A 52 -23.64 -3.74 6.24
N THR A 53 -24.86 -3.84 6.75
CA THR A 53 -25.22 -3.34 8.09
C THR A 53 -24.51 -4.16 9.17
N ILE A 54 -24.49 -5.49 9.06
CA ILE A 54 -23.75 -6.38 9.96
C ILE A 54 -22.26 -6.05 9.92
N TRP A 55 -21.68 -5.94 8.71
CA TRP A 55 -20.28 -5.59 8.54
C TRP A 55 -19.97 -4.20 9.12
N GLU A 56 -20.88 -3.24 8.97
CA GLU A 56 -20.72 -1.91 9.52
C GLU A 56 -20.67 -1.96 11.05
N ILE A 57 -21.52 -2.75 11.71
CA ILE A 57 -21.47 -2.99 13.15
C ILE A 57 -20.16 -3.66 13.57
N ILE A 58 -19.76 -4.76 12.90
CA ILE A 58 -18.50 -5.47 13.21
C ILE A 58 -17.30 -4.53 13.06
N SER A 59 -17.28 -3.72 11.99
CA SER A 59 -16.18 -2.81 11.69
C SER A 59 -16.00 -1.69 12.73
N VAL A 60 -17.06 -1.35 13.49
CA VAL A 60 -16.97 -0.40 14.62
C VAL A 60 -16.02 -0.93 15.69
N PHE A 61 -16.07 -2.23 15.98
CA PHE A 61 -15.31 -2.85 17.06
C PHE A 61 -13.97 -3.39 16.58
N LEU A 62 -13.98 -4.14 15.47
CA LEU A 62 -12.83 -4.92 15.00
C LEU A 62 -11.60 -4.03 14.76
N GLY A 63 -11.77 -2.87 14.13
CA GLY A 63 -10.67 -1.94 13.91
C GLY A 63 -10.07 -1.37 15.21
N LYS A 64 -10.89 -1.17 16.24
CA LYS A 64 -10.43 -0.66 17.54
C LYS A 64 -9.70 -1.73 18.33
N ILE A 65 -10.23 -2.95 18.35
CA ILE A 65 -9.58 -4.09 19.00
C ILE A 65 -8.21 -4.35 18.39
N ILE A 66 -8.10 -4.39 17.05
CA ILE A 66 -6.81 -4.55 16.36
C ILE A 66 -5.86 -3.39 16.70
N TYR A 67 -6.35 -2.15 16.70
CA TYR A 67 -5.56 -0.99 17.06
C TYR A 67 -4.98 -1.11 18.47
N PHE A 68 -5.79 -1.47 19.47
CA PHE A 68 -5.30 -1.67 20.84
C PHE A 68 -4.35 -2.86 20.97
N ALA A 69 -4.62 -3.96 20.27
CA ALA A 69 -3.74 -5.12 20.27
C ALA A 69 -2.33 -4.76 19.77
N ILE A 70 -2.25 -4.13 18.60
CA ILE A 70 -0.98 -3.81 17.94
C ILE A 70 -0.25 -2.64 18.62
N MET A 71 -0.98 -1.59 19.01
CA MET A 71 -0.35 -0.37 19.52
C MET A 71 -0.20 -0.33 21.04
N PHE A 72 -0.84 -1.21 21.79
CA PHE A 72 -0.79 -1.17 23.26
C PHE A 72 -0.43 -2.53 23.85
N ILE A 73 -1.26 -3.56 23.62
CA ILE A 73 -1.11 -4.85 24.30
C ILE A 73 0.21 -5.52 23.94
N ILE A 74 0.49 -5.71 22.66
CA ILE A 74 1.72 -6.39 22.20
C ILE A 74 2.97 -5.61 22.64
N PRO A 75 3.12 -4.29 22.38
CA PRO A 75 4.34 -3.58 22.74
C PRO A 75 4.56 -3.44 24.25
N LEU A 76 3.50 -3.17 25.03
CA LEU A 76 3.63 -3.00 26.48
C LEU A 76 3.93 -4.33 27.17
N ASN A 77 3.38 -5.45 26.68
CA ASN A 77 3.76 -6.78 27.15
C ASN A 77 5.21 -7.11 26.78
N PHE A 78 5.63 -6.80 25.54
CA PHE A 78 7.01 -7.02 25.10
C PHE A 78 8.03 -6.24 25.96
N MET A 79 7.68 -5.03 26.39
CA MET A 79 8.52 -4.22 27.29
C MET A 79 8.35 -4.56 28.78
N ASN A 80 7.50 -5.52 29.14
CA ASN A 80 7.15 -5.86 30.53
C ASN A 80 6.60 -4.68 31.36
N VAL A 81 5.94 -3.70 30.71
CA VAL A 81 5.37 -2.49 31.37
C VAL A 81 3.86 -2.40 31.16
N PHE A 82 3.18 -3.55 31.05
CA PHE A 82 1.73 -3.59 30.82
C PHE A 82 0.93 -3.20 32.06
N ASN A 83 0.78 -1.89 32.26
CA ASN A 83 0.00 -1.30 33.33
C ASN A 83 -0.84 -0.10 32.83
N PHE A 84 -1.83 0.31 33.63
CA PHE A 84 -2.74 1.41 33.28
C PHE A 84 -2.00 2.73 33.01
N ARG A 85 -0.92 3.00 33.75
CA ARG A 85 -0.16 4.25 33.65
C ARG A 85 0.57 4.36 32.31
N ALA A 86 1.25 3.30 31.88
CA ALA A 86 1.92 3.22 30.59
C ALA A 86 0.90 3.27 29.43
N MET A 87 -0.23 2.57 29.57
CA MET A 87 -1.32 2.65 28.60
C MET A 87 -1.83 4.09 28.42
N LEU A 88 -2.11 4.80 29.52
CA LEU A 88 -2.65 6.15 29.47
C LEU A 88 -1.62 7.12 28.84
N GLN A 89 -0.34 6.99 29.18
CA GLN A 89 0.75 7.76 28.58
C GLN A 89 0.86 7.53 27.07
N LEU A 90 0.87 6.27 26.64
CA LEU A 90 0.90 5.93 25.22
C LEU A 90 -0.35 6.42 24.49
N LEU A 91 -1.52 6.31 25.13
CA LEU A 91 -2.80 6.75 24.58
C LEU A 91 -2.78 8.25 24.31
N PHE A 92 -2.25 9.04 25.23
CA PHE A 92 -2.14 10.49 25.07
C PHE A 92 -1.35 10.84 23.81
N PHE A 93 -0.13 10.34 23.65
CA PHE A 93 0.69 10.65 22.48
C PHE A 93 0.13 10.11 21.17
N LEU A 94 -0.35 8.86 21.16
CA LEU A 94 -0.96 8.28 19.96
C LEU A 94 -2.25 9.01 19.56
N SER A 95 -3.04 9.48 20.52
CA SER A 95 -4.24 10.29 20.24
C SER A 95 -3.90 11.67 19.69
N LEU A 96 -2.81 12.30 20.13
CA LEU A 96 -2.33 13.59 19.60
C LEU A 96 -1.90 13.45 18.15
N GLY A 97 -1.09 12.43 17.83
CA GLY A 97 -0.70 12.14 16.45
C GLY A 97 -1.89 11.73 15.58
N GLY A 98 -2.78 10.89 16.12
CA GLY A 98 -3.96 10.36 15.44
C GLY A 98 -5.10 11.36 15.24
N ALA A 99 -5.10 12.50 15.94
CA ALA A 99 -6.17 13.50 15.87
C ALA A 99 -6.42 14.04 14.46
N PHE A 100 -5.37 14.11 13.65
CA PHE A 100 -5.40 14.64 12.29
C PHE A 100 -5.81 13.61 11.23
N PHE A 101 -5.91 12.33 11.59
CA PHE A 101 -6.20 11.24 10.66
C PHE A 101 -7.59 10.67 10.88
N ASN A 102 -8.22 10.22 9.79
CA ASN A 102 -9.53 9.56 9.80
C ASN A 102 -10.56 10.40 10.59
N THR A 103 -10.63 11.71 10.31
CA THR A 103 -11.63 12.58 10.95
C THR A 103 -13.03 12.32 10.38
N GLY A 104 -13.11 11.74 9.18
CA GLY A 104 -14.33 11.35 8.48
C GLY A 104 -15.02 12.51 7.76
N MET A 105 -14.86 13.74 8.23
CA MET A 105 -15.45 14.93 7.61
C MET A 105 -14.77 15.27 6.28
N PHE A 106 -13.43 15.26 6.23
CA PHE A 106 -12.63 15.77 5.11
C PHE A 106 -12.17 14.67 4.13
N ASP A 107 -12.81 13.51 4.15
CA ASP A 107 -12.55 12.42 3.21
C ASP A 107 -13.35 12.61 1.89
N PRO A 108 -12.69 12.78 0.73
CA PRO A 108 -13.35 12.85 -0.56
C PRO A 108 -13.70 11.43 -1.06
N SER A 109 -14.96 11.04 -0.88
CA SER A 109 -15.46 9.73 -1.31
C SER A 109 -16.55 9.83 -2.37
N LYS A 110 -16.65 8.79 -3.22
CA LYS A 110 -17.59 8.76 -4.37
C LYS A 110 -19.06 8.85 -3.91
N ASP A 111 -19.41 8.21 -2.80
CA ASP A 111 -20.75 8.29 -2.20
C ASP A 111 -21.12 9.72 -1.78
N LYS A 112 -20.17 10.49 -1.24
CA LYS A 112 -20.38 11.91 -0.93
C LYS A 112 -20.56 12.75 -2.19
N TYR A 113 -19.81 12.43 -3.26
CA TYR A 113 -19.96 13.08 -4.56
C TYR A 113 -21.35 12.86 -5.16
N TYR A 114 -21.83 11.61 -5.20
CA TYR A 114 -23.18 11.31 -5.69
C TYR A 114 -24.27 12.03 -4.87
N ALA A 115 -24.15 12.03 -3.54
CA ALA A 115 -25.13 12.66 -2.66
C ALA A 115 -25.18 14.19 -2.81
N VAL A 116 -24.03 14.87 -2.71
CA VAL A 116 -23.98 16.34 -2.64
C VAL A 116 -23.99 16.98 -4.04
N ILE A 117 -23.22 16.46 -4.99
CA ILE A 117 -23.08 17.08 -6.32
C ILE A 117 -24.21 16.63 -7.25
N LEU A 118 -24.40 15.32 -7.40
CA LEU A 118 -25.34 14.79 -8.40
C LEU A 118 -26.79 14.82 -7.91
N MET A 119 -27.04 14.40 -6.67
CA MET A 119 -28.39 14.41 -6.08
C MET A 119 -28.76 15.73 -5.40
N LYS A 120 -27.85 16.71 -5.36
CA LYS A 120 -28.06 18.05 -4.79
C LYS A 120 -28.61 18.03 -3.35
N MET A 121 -28.17 17.05 -2.54
CA MET A 121 -28.52 17.04 -1.12
C MET A 121 -27.88 18.23 -0.41
N ASP A 122 -28.55 18.75 0.62
CA ASP A 122 -28.02 19.83 1.44
C ASP A 122 -26.66 19.44 2.03
N GLY A 123 -25.60 20.15 1.64
CA GLY A 123 -24.23 19.85 2.02
C GLY A 123 -23.97 19.99 3.53
N ARG A 124 -24.67 20.88 4.23
CA ARG A 124 -24.54 21.06 5.68
C ARG A 124 -25.16 19.88 6.42
N GLU A 125 -26.42 19.58 6.13
CA GLU A 125 -27.11 18.46 6.79
C GLU A 125 -26.41 17.12 6.51
N PHE A 126 -25.96 16.92 5.27
CA PHE A 126 -25.26 15.71 4.88
C PHE A 126 -23.92 15.55 5.62
N VAL A 127 -23.09 16.60 5.65
CA VAL A 127 -21.78 16.54 6.32
C VAL A 127 -21.94 16.35 7.83
N LEU A 128 -22.85 17.11 8.47
CA LEU A 128 -23.07 17.03 9.92
C LEU A 128 -23.63 15.67 10.33
N SER A 129 -24.61 15.14 9.61
CA SER A 129 -25.21 13.84 9.94
C SER A 129 -24.19 12.70 9.83
N GLN A 130 -23.37 12.69 8.78
CA GLN A 130 -22.32 11.70 8.61
C GLN A 130 -21.18 11.84 9.64
N TYR A 131 -20.84 13.08 9.99
CA TYR A 131 -19.81 13.34 11.00
C TYR A 131 -20.28 12.91 12.41
N LEU A 132 -21.52 13.23 12.79
CA LEU A 132 -22.12 12.77 14.05
C LEU A 132 -22.14 11.24 14.14
N TYR A 133 -22.55 10.57 13.06
CA TYR A 133 -22.50 9.11 12.98
C TYR A 133 -21.06 8.57 13.14
N THR A 134 -20.09 9.24 12.52
CA THR A 134 -18.67 8.88 12.66
C THR A 134 -18.19 9.03 14.10
N LEU A 135 -18.51 10.13 14.78
CA LEU A 135 -18.17 10.35 16.18
C LEU A 135 -18.81 9.30 17.09
N PHE A 136 -20.09 9.00 16.88
CA PHE A 136 -20.80 7.96 17.64
C PHE A 136 -20.13 6.59 17.49
N ARG A 137 -19.76 6.19 16.27
CA ARG A 137 -19.02 4.95 16.02
C ARG A 137 -17.67 4.93 16.73
N HIS A 138 -16.95 6.04 16.70
CA HIS A 138 -15.68 6.14 17.43
C HIS A 138 -15.90 5.99 18.93
N TYR A 139 -16.91 6.65 19.49
CA TYR A 139 -17.25 6.56 20.91
C TYR A 139 -17.55 5.12 21.33
N VAL A 140 -18.50 4.46 20.66
CA VAL A 140 -18.93 3.08 20.98
C VAL A 140 -17.78 2.08 20.81
N GLY A 141 -17.02 2.20 19.72
CA GLY A 141 -15.88 1.31 19.47
C GLY A 141 -14.73 1.48 20.48
N TYR A 142 -14.42 2.73 20.88
CA TYR A 142 -13.40 2.96 21.90
C TYR A 142 -13.88 2.58 23.30
N MET A 143 -15.12 2.90 23.65
CA MET A 143 -15.72 2.58 24.95
C MET A 143 -15.66 1.08 25.22
N THR A 144 -16.08 0.26 24.26
CA THR A 144 -16.03 -1.20 24.37
C THR A 144 -14.61 -1.74 24.51
N ALA A 145 -13.66 -1.22 23.74
CA ALA A 145 -12.26 -1.61 23.88
C ALA A 145 -11.67 -1.25 25.26
N PHE A 146 -12.00 -0.06 25.78
CA PHE A 146 -11.59 0.34 27.12
C PHE A 146 -12.28 -0.50 28.22
N MET A 147 -13.56 -0.86 28.06
CA MET A 147 -14.21 -1.78 29.01
C MET A 147 -13.48 -3.13 29.09
N ILE A 148 -13.08 -3.70 27.95
CA ILE A 148 -12.30 -4.94 27.93
C ILE A 148 -10.95 -4.73 28.65
N LEU A 149 -10.27 -3.62 28.40
CA LEU A 149 -9.00 -3.28 29.05
C LEU A 149 -9.12 -2.98 30.55
N SER A 150 -10.28 -2.51 31.04
CA SER A 150 -10.48 -2.29 32.47
C SER A 150 -10.44 -3.57 33.28
N PHE A 151 -10.86 -4.71 32.70
CA PHE A 151 -10.74 -6.01 33.37
C PHE A 151 -9.29 -6.48 33.49
N THR A 152 -8.45 -6.23 32.47
CA THR A 152 -7.05 -6.67 32.47
C THR A 152 -6.13 -5.74 33.24
N LEU A 153 -6.34 -4.42 33.15
CA LEU A 153 -5.49 -3.40 33.78
C LEU A 153 -6.04 -2.88 35.13
N GLN A 154 -7.18 -3.41 35.58
CA GLN A 154 -7.81 -3.14 36.88
C GLN A 154 -8.01 -1.65 37.23
N TYR A 155 -8.34 -0.82 36.24
CA TYR A 155 -8.66 0.59 36.48
C TYR A 155 -10.19 0.80 36.61
N PRO A 156 -10.63 1.90 37.28
CA PRO A 156 -12.06 2.16 37.50
C PRO A 156 -12.91 2.23 36.22
N PHE A 157 -14.03 1.51 36.19
CA PHE A 157 -14.92 1.42 35.02
C PHE A 157 -15.42 2.78 34.49
N TRP A 158 -15.61 3.78 35.36
CA TRP A 158 -16.08 5.11 34.93
C TRP A 158 -15.10 5.79 33.95
N LEU A 159 -13.79 5.49 34.04
CA LEU A 159 -12.79 6.04 33.12
C LEU A 159 -12.95 5.51 31.70
N SER A 160 -13.50 4.31 31.51
CA SER A 160 -13.77 3.74 30.18
C SER A 160 -14.79 4.55 29.38
N TYR A 161 -15.63 5.35 30.04
CA TYR A 161 -16.57 6.28 29.39
C TYR A 161 -15.92 7.61 29.01
N ILE A 162 -14.93 8.07 29.79
CA ILE A 162 -14.31 9.39 29.58
C ILE A 162 -13.15 9.31 28.58
N LEU A 163 -12.37 8.23 28.59
CA LEU A 163 -11.24 8.05 27.66
C LEU A 163 -11.65 8.20 26.17
N PRO A 164 -12.80 7.67 25.69
CA PRO A 164 -13.30 7.96 24.35
C PRO A 164 -13.58 9.44 24.09
N LEU A 165 -14.13 10.17 25.07
CA LEU A 165 -14.45 11.60 24.94
C LEU A 165 -13.19 12.43 24.73
N PHE A 166 -12.10 12.07 25.40
CA PHE A 166 -10.79 12.68 25.20
C PHE A 166 -10.29 12.51 23.76
N ILE A 167 -10.37 11.29 23.20
CA ILE A 167 -9.96 11.01 21.81
C ILE A 167 -10.83 11.82 20.83
N ILE A 168 -12.14 11.87 21.06
CA ILE A 168 -13.08 12.64 20.25
C ILE A 168 -12.79 14.14 20.35
N GLY A 169 -12.44 14.64 21.55
CA GLY A 169 -12.07 16.04 21.77
C GLY A 169 -10.88 16.48 20.94
N LEU A 170 -9.83 15.65 20.89
CA LEU A 170 -8.67 15.92 20.04
C LEU A 170 -9.03 15.93 18.55
N LYS A 171 -9.91 15.01 18.09
CA LYS A 171 -10.41 15.05 16.71
C LYS A 171 -11.24 16.30 16.43
N LEU A 172 -12.07 16.74 17.37
CA LEU A 172 -12.84 17.98 17.25
C LEU A 172 -11.95 19.22 17.22
N MET A 173 -10.81 19.22 17.92
CA MET A 173 -9.80 20.27 17.82
C MET A 173 -9.22 20.34 16.41
N ALA A 174 -8.79 19.21 15.86
CA ALA A 174 -8.25 19.16 14.50
C ALA A 174 -9.28 19.61 13.46
N VAL A 175 -10.52 19.11 13.55
CA VAL A 175 -11.62 19.50 12.65
C VAL A 175 -11.93 20.99 12.77
N SER A 176 -12.04 21.53 13.98
CA SER A 176 -12.33 22.95 14.20
C SER A 176 -11.21 23.84 13.67
N ALA A 177 -9.95 23.44 13.82
CA ALA A 177 -8.81 24.15 13.24
C ALA A 177 -8.87 24.15 11.71
N TYR A 178 -9.25 23.03 11.08
CA TYR A 178 -9.40 22.95 9.62
C TYR A 178 -10.60 23.76 9.10
N LEU A 179 -11.73 23.77 9.81
CA LEU A 179 -12.86 24.63 9.47
C LEU A 179 -12.49 26.12 9.57
N LYS A 180 -11.73 26.51 10.60
CA LYS A 180 -11.24 27.89 10.76
C LYS A 180 -10.24 28.28 9.66
N ASP A 181 -9.31 27.39 9.31
CA ASP A 181 -8.36 27.58 8.20
C ASP A 181 -9.09 27.72 6.86
N PHE A 182 -10.12 26.89 6.62
CA PHE A 182 -10.95 27.01 5.43
C PHE A 182 -11.72 28.33 5.38
N LYS A 183 -12.29 28.78 6.50
CA LYS A 183 -13.00 30.08 6.56
C LYS A 183 -12.07 31.26 6.24
N ARG A 184 -10.80 31.21 6.71
CA ARG A 184 -9.81 32.28 6.51
C ARG A 184 -9.15 32.24 5.13
N ASN A 185 -8.66 31.07 4.74
CA ASN A 185 -7.74 30.91 3.60
C ASN A 185 -8.39 30.21 2.40
N ARG A 186 -9.63 29.70 2.55
CA ARG A 186 -10.36 28.93 1.52
C ARG A 186 -9.60 27.70 0.99
N LYS A 187 -8.61 27.22 1.74
CA LYS A 187 -7.80 26.02 1.45
C LYS A 187 -8.51 24.78 1.97
N VAL A 188 -8.74 23.80 1.10
CA VAL A 188 -9.28 22.49 1.48
C VAL A 188 -8.14 21.54 1.76
N ARG A 189 -8.17 20.89 2.93
CA ARG A 189 -7.30 19.76 3.26
C ARG A 189 -8.09 18.48 3.05
N SER A 190 -7.47 17.51 2.37
CA SER A 190 -8.04 16.18 2.18
C SER A 190 -7.33 15.19 3.08
N GLU A 191 -8.09 14.30 3.73
CA GLU A 191 -7.52 13.21 4.54
C GLU A 191 -6.62 12.27 3.72
N ASN A 192 -6.87 12.16 2.40
CA ASN A 192 -6.08 11.31 1.50
C ASN A 192 -4.71 11.90 1.14
N ASN A 193 -4.48 13.19 1.43
CA ASN A 193 -3.23 13.87 1.13
C ASN A 193 -2.77 14.75 2.31
N ASN A 194 -2.37 14.08 3.39
CA ASN A 194 -1.85 14.75 4.57
C ASN A 194 -0.48 15.37 4.28
N SER A 195 -0.28 16.61 4.75
CA SER A 195 1.01 17.29 4.57
C SER A 195 2.15 16.54 5.27
N PRO A 196 3.38 16.58 4.73
CA PRO A 196 4.55 15.97 5.36
C PRO A 196 4.77 16.40 6.82
N ALA A 197 4.40 17.64 7.16
CA ALA A 197 4.49 18.15 8.53
C ALA A 197 3.56 17.42 9.51
N ILE A 198 2.32 17.10 9.11
CA ILE A 198 1.37 16.34 9.93
C ILE A 198 1.86 14.89 10.10
N ILE A 199 2.37 14.30 9.02
CA ILE A 199 2.95 12.95 9.06
C ILE A 199 4.16 12.94 10.00
N GLY A 200 5.09 13.88 9.85
CA GLY A 200 6.25 14.04 10.72
C GLY A 200 5.87 14.26 12.19
N PHE A 201 4.88 15.11 12.47
CA PHE A 201 4.36 15.32 13.82
C PHE A 201 3.79 14.02 14.41
N SER A 202 3.01 13.26 13.64
CA SER A 202 2.41 12.01 14.11
C SER A 202 3.45 10.91 14.38
N ILE A 203 4.47 10.80 13.53
CA ILE A 203 5.62 9.91 13.75
C ILE A 203 6.38 10.36 15.00
N GLY A 204 6.60 11.67 15.16
CA GLY A 204 7.21 12.25 16.36
C GLY A 204 6.45 11.88 17.63
N CYS A 205 5.12 12.02 17.65
CA CYS A 205 4.29 11.60 18.78
C CYS A 205 4.39 10.10 19.07
N LEU A 206 4.41 9.26 18.04
CA LEU A 206 4.59 7.82 18.20
C LEU A 206 5.95 7.50 18.84
N LEU A 207 7.03 8.07 18.29
CA LEU A 207 8.40 7.84 18.78
C LEU A 207 8.56 8.34 20.22
N VAL A 208 8.08 9.54 20.53
CA VAL A 208 8.14 10.10 21.89
C VAL A 208 7.32 9.25 22.87
N GLY A 209 6.13 8.80 22.47
CA GLY A 209 5.27 7.96 23.30
C GLY A 209 5.97 6.66 23.73
N TYR A 210 6.59 5.96 22.78
CA TYR A 210 7.34 4.73 23.08
C TYR A 210 8.69 5.00 23.76
N ALA A 211 9.43 6.04 23.34
CA ALA A 211 10.74 6.37 23.92
C ALA A 211 10.64 6.72 25.41
N LEU A 212 9.59 7.44 25.82
CA LEU A 212 9.37 7.76 27.22
C LEU A 212 9.06 6.52 28.07
N ILE A 213 8.29 5.57 27.51
CA ILE A 213 8.01 4.28 28.19
C ILE A 213 9.30 3.46 28.30
N PHE A 214 10.06 3.34 27.20
CA PHE A 214 11.32 2.61 27.17
C PHE A 214 12.36 3.21 28.14
N SER A 215 12.39 4.53 28.28
CA SER A 215 13.29 5.25 29.20
C SER A 215 12.81 5.26 30.65
N ASN A 216 11.70 4.56 30.99
CA ASN A 216 11.05 4.60 32.31
C ASN A 216 10.71 6.02 32.82
N LEU A 217 10.53 6.99 31.92
CA LEU A 217 10.11 8.35 32.24
C LEU A 217 8.59 8.42 32.27
N ILE A 218 8.03 8.17 33.46
CA ILE A 218 6.59 8.03 33.63
C ILE A 218 5.95 9.31 34.14
N ILE A 219 5.04 9.88 33.36
CA ILE A 219 4.30 11.09 33.72
C ILE A 219 3.38 10.80 34.93
N PRO A 220 3.23 11.72 35.90
CA PRO A 220 2.29 11.55 37.01
C PRO A 220 0.83 11.39 36.53
N ILE A 221 0.15 10.32 36.98
CA ILE A 221 -1.25 10.00 36.58
C ILE A 221 -2.18 11.19 36.83
N LYS A 222 -2.03 11.89 37.95
CA LYS A 222 -2.86 13.05 38.31
C LYS A 222 -2.82 14.14 37.24
N MET A 223 -1.63 14.47 36.72
CA MET A 223 -1.49 15.48 35.66
C MET A 223 -2.19 15.05 34.39
N MET A 224 -2.06 13.78 34.03
CA MET A 224 -2.69 13.22 32.84
C MET A 224 -4.22 13.21 32.93
N LEU A 225 -4.78 12.87 34.09
CA LEU A 225 -6.21 12.92 34.32
C LEU A 225 -6.77 14.35 34.25
N ILE A 226 -6.04 15.35 34.79
CA ILE A 226 -6.42 16.76 34.69
C ILE A 226 -6.48 17.19 33.22
N VAL A 227 -5.44 16.89 32.44
CA VAL A 227 -5.39 17.21 31.01
C VAL A 227 -6.54 16.53 30.26
N LEU A 228 -6.83 15.27 30.57
CA LEU A 228 -7.92 14.51 29.98
C LEU A 228 -9.28 15.19 30.23
N ILE A 229 -9.53 15.61 31.48
CA ILE A 229 -10.76 16.34 31.85
C ILE A 229 -10.87 17.66 31.10
N ILE A 230 -9.81 18.48 31.08
CA ILE A 230 -9.79 19.76 30.36
C ILE A 230 -10.13 19.57 28.88
N LEU A 231 -9.51 18.58 28.21
CA LEU A 231 -9.74 18.32 26.80
C LEU A 231 -11.14 17.76 26.51
N SER A 232 -11.71 17.00 27.45
CA SER A 232 -13.10 16.54 27.36
C SER A 232 -14.11 17.69 27.46
N ILE A 233 -13.88 18.69 28.33
CA ILE A 233 -14.70 19.92 28.39
C ILE A 233 -14.55 20.72 27.10
N LEU A 234 -13.31 20.86 26.60
CA LEU A 234 -13.03 21.55 25.35
C LEU A 234 -13.73 20.89 24.15
N ALA A 235 -13.88 19.56 24.17
CA ALA A 235 -14.62 18.81 23.16
C ALA A 235 -16.07 19.30 23.03
N VAL A 236 -16.76 19.54 24.15
CA VAL A 236 -18.16 20.02 24.15
C VAL A 236 -18.27 21.41 23.54
N ILE A 237 -17.33 22.30 23.87
CA ILE A 237 -17.28 23.66 23.33
C ILE A 237 -17.04 23.62 21.82
N LEU A 238 -16.09 22.82 21.36
CA LEU A 238 -15.76 22.70 19.94
C LEU A 238 -16.85 22.00 19.14
N MET A 239 -17.56 21.05 19.73
CA MET A 239 -18.73 20.44 19.11
C MET A 239 -19.78 21.49 18.77
N SER A 240 -20.01 22.44 19.69
CA SER A 240 -20.91 23.57 19.45
C SER A 240 -20.44 24.46 18.29
N TYR A 241 -19.12 24.66 18.13
CA TYR A 241 -18.55 25.38 16.98
C TYR A 241 -18.80 24.64 15.65
N VAL A 242 -18.56 23.33 15.63
CA VAL A 242 -18.77 22.49 14.44
C VAL A 242 -20.23 22.53 13.99
N LEU A 243 -21.19 22.44 14.92
CA LEU A 243 -22.63 22.48 14.61
C LEU A 243 -23.11 23.83 14.05
N LYS A 244 -22.50 24.94 14.51
CA LYS A 244 -22.83 26.32 14.10
C LYS A 244 -22.06 26.80 12.87
N TYR A 245 -21.23 25.95 12.25
CA TYR A 245 -20.48 26.34 11.07
C TYR A 245 -21.40 26.40 9.83
N ASP A 246 -21.36 27.52 9.10
CA ASP A 246 -22.32 27.81 8.01
C ASP A 246 -21.82 27.39 6.62
N ASP A 247 -20.51 27.47 6.38
CA ASP A 247 -19.89 27.34 5.05
C ASP A 247 -19.68 25.87 4.59
N TYR A 248 -20.49 24.93 5.07
CA TYR A 248 -20.34 23.50 4.74
C TYR A 248 -20.57 23.20 3.26
N HIS A 249 -21.49 23.93 2.62
CA HIS A 249 -21.79 23.74 1.21
C HIS A 249 -20.59 24.09 0.31
N GLN A 250 -19.89 25.19 0.59
CA GLN A 250 -18.69 25.57 -0.17
C GLN A 250 -17.54 24.60 0.08
N LEU A 251 -17.42 24.12 1.33
CA LEU A 251 -16.43 23.14 1.72
C LEU A 251 -16.64 21.80 0.98
N SER A 252 -17.86 21.28 0.96
CA SER A 252 -18.18 20.02 0.27
C SER A 252 -17.95 20.12 -1.23
N HIS A 253 -18.39 21.21 -1.88
CA HIS A 253 -18.15 21.42 -3.31
C HIS A 253 -16.65 21.46 -3.66
N LYS A 254 -15.85 22.24 -2.92
CA LYS A 254 -14.41 22.31 -3.20
C LYS A 254 -13.68 21.00 -2.91
N LEU A 255 -14.10 20.28 -1.87
CA LEU A 255 -13.53 18.98 -1.52
C LEU A 255 -13.83 17.90 -2.58
N LEU A 256 -15.04 17.93 -3.14
CA LEU A 256 -15.50 16.94 -4.12
C LEU A 256 -15.12 17.28 -5.57
N LYS A 257 -14.73 18.52 -5.89
CA LYS A 257 -14.27 18.93 -7.22
C LYS A 257 -13.07 18.13 -7.75
N ASN A 258 -12.22 17.61 -6.87
CA ASN A 258 -11.11 16.74 -7.30
C ASN A 258 -11.59 15.32 -7.68
N ILE A 259 -12.75 14.89 -7.17
CA ILE A 259 -13.39 13.64 -7.57
C ILE A 259 -14.04 13.79 -8.94
N ASP A 260 -14.64 14.95 -9.25
CA ASP A 260 -15.13 15.28 -10.59
C ASP A 260 -14.06 15.01 -11.65
N SER A 261 -12.84 15.51 -11.42
CA SER A 261 -11.74 15.22 -12.34
C SER A 261 -11.44 13.73 -12.43
N LEU A 262 -11.44 12.98 -11.32
CA LEU A 262 -11.15 11.53 -11.30
C LEU A 262 -12.28 10.64 -11.86
N LEU A 263 -13.52 11.12 -11.88
CA LEU A 263 -14.69 10.41 -12.41
C LEU A 263 -14.91 10.70 -13.89
N ASN A 264 -14.55 11.90 -14.35
CA ASN A 264 -14.72 12.34 -15.74
C ASN A 264 -13.46 12.21 -16.60
N THR A 265 -12.26 12.05 -16.02
CA THR A 265 -11.11 11.60 -16.80
C THR A 265 -11.14 10.09 -16.89
N ASP A 266 -11.12 9.57 -18.11
CA ASP A 266 -10.77 8.17 -18.33
C ASP A 266 -9.46 7.93 -17.58
N THR A 267 -9.46 6.96 -16.66
CA THR A 267 -8.29 6.60 -15.85
C THR A 267 -7.00 6.40 -16.67
N GLN A 268 -7.15 6.21 -17.98
CA GLN A 268 -6.09 6.12 -18.99
C GLN A 268 -5.47 7.47 -19.37
N ASP A 269 -6.22 8.57 -19.42
CA ASP A 269 -5.68 9.91 -19.67
C ASP A 269 -4.79 10.36 -18.51
N ILE A 270 -5.15 10.00 -17.27
CA ILE A 270 -4.31 10.27 -16.09
C ILE A 270 -3.01 9.44 -16.16
N ILE A 271 -3.10 8.18 -16.59
CA ILE A 271 -1.93 7.30 -16.75
C ILE A 271 -1.03 7.85 -17.86
N ASN A 272 -1.58 8.14 -19.04
CA ASN A 272 -0.86 8.71 -20.18
C ASN A 272 -0.26 10.09 -19.85
N ASP A 273 -1.02 10.99 -19.23
CA ASP A 273 -0.52 12.28 -18.74
C ASP A 273 0.57 12.12 -17.69
N SER A 274 0.47 11.13 -16.80
CA SER A 274 1.52 10.86 -15.81
C SER A 274 2.80 10.34 -16.46
N TYR A 275 2.69 9.52 -17.51
CA TYR A 275 3.82 9.10 -18.32
C TYR A 275 4.42 10.29 -19.09
N HIS A 276 3.59 11.13 -19.72
CA HIS A 276 4.02 12.33 -20.44
C HIS A 276 4.69 13.36 -19.53
N LYS A 277 4.16 13.62 -18.34
CA LYS A 277 4.75 14.53 -17.32
C LYS A 277 6.06 14.00 -16.73
N MET A 278 6.37 12.72 -16.91
CA MET A 278 7.62 12.10 -16.46
C MET A 278 8.67 11.95 -17.57
N ILE A 279 8.38 12.44 -18.78
CA ILE A 279 9.36 12.55 -19.86
C ILE A 279 10.37 13.63 -19.48
N THR A 280 11.65 13.28 -19.56
CA THR A 280 12.75 14.24 -19.39
C THR A 280 12.98 14.90 -20.76
N LEU A 281 12.67 16.19 -20.89
CA LEU A 281 12.77 16.94 -22.16
C LEU A 281 14.23 17.23 -22.58
N GLU A 282 15.17 17.17 -21.64
CA GLU A 282 16.58 17.53 -21.82
C GLU A 282 17.49 16.31 -21.60
N ALA A 283 17.47 15.33 -22.50
CA ALA A 283 18.53 14.33 -22.54
C ALA A 283 19.57 14.80 -23.56
N ASP A 284 20.70 15.34 -23.09
CA ASP A 284 21.87 15.60 -23.94
C ASP A 284 22.36 14.28 -24.55
N THR A 285 22.05 14.05 -25.82
CA THR A 285 22.35 12.81 -26.52
C THR A 285 23.78 12.82 -27.06
N LYS A 286 24.75 12.42 -26.23
CA LYS A 286 26.04 11.90 -26.71
C LYS A 286 26.04 10.37 -26.54
N SER A 287 25.77 9.64 -27.62
CA SER A 287 25.87 8.17 -27.65
C SER A 287 26.70 7.72 -28.85
N ASN A 288 27.53 6.70 -28.63
CA ASN A 288 28.36 6.07 -29.65
C ASN A 288 27.72 4.76 -30.19
N LYS A 289 26.47 4.45 -29.80
CA LYS A 289 25.79 3.20 -30.18
C LYS A 289 25.02 3.36 -31.49
N THR A 290 24.73 2.24 -32.16
CA THR A 290 24.01 2.24 -33.44
C THR A 290 22.81 1.27 -33.43
N GLY A 291 21.85 1.48 -34.32
CA GLY A 291 20.69 0.60 -34.53
C GLY A 291 19.78 0.44 -33.30
N PHE A 292 19.34 -0.80 -33.02
CA PHE A 292 18.43 -1.11 -31.91
C PHE A 292 19.01 -0.78 -30.53
N GLU A 293 20.34 -0.78 -30.39
CA GLU A 293 20.98 -0.46 -29.11
C GLU A 293 20.94 1.03 -28.81
N TYR A 294 21.16 1.88 -29.83
CA TYR A 294 20.94 3.32 -29.73
C TYR A 294 19.47 3.64 -29.43
N PHE A 295 18.56 2.98 -30.15
CA PHE A 295 17.13 3.15 -29.96
C PHE A 295 16.68 2.85 -28.52
N ASN A 296 17.13 1.72 -27.95
CA ASN A 296 16.83 1.38 -26.56
C ASN A 296 17.49 2.35 -25.58
N GLU A 297 18.70 2.82 -25.85
CA GLU A 297 19.38 3.79 -24.99
C GLU A 297 18.62 5.13 -24.90
N LEU A 298 18.13 5.65 -26.03
CA LEU A 298 17.26 6.84 -26.04
C LEU A 298 16.01 6.64 -25.19
N PHE A 299 15.37 5.48 -25.29
CA PHE A 299 14.22 5.13 -24.45
C PHE A 299 14.58 5.14 -22.96
N MET A 300 15.69 4.50 -22.59
CA MET A 300 16.15 4.40 -21.20
C MET A 300 16.49 5.77 -20.61
N GLN A 301 17.11 6.65 -21.40
CA GLN A 301 17.43 8.02 -20.97
C GLN A 301 16.16 8.85 -20.77
N ARG A 302 15.26 8.84 -21.76
CA ARG A 302 14.00 9.61 -21.73
C ARG A 302 13.09 9.23 -20.56
N HIS A 303 13.01 7.93 -20.24
CA HIS A 303 12.12 7.39 -19.21
C HIS A 303 12.85 6.93 -17.94
N LYS A 304 14.10 7.36 -17.73
CA LYS A 304 14.95 6.97 -16.58
C LYS A 304 14.23 7.14 -15.25
N LYS A 305 13.50 8.24 -15.06
CA LYS A 305 12.76 8.53 -13.83
C LYS A 305 11.71 7.47 -13.54
N ILE A 306 10.95 7.04 -14.54
CA ILE A 306 9.88 6.04 -14.40
C ILE A 306 10.47 4.67 -14.08
N LEU A 307 11.51 4.29 -14.84
CA LEU A 307 12.14 2.97 -14.75
C LEU A 307 12.90 2.78 -13.43
N TRP A 308 13.64 3.80 -12.97
CA TRP A 308 14.51 3.70 -11.79
C TRP A 308 13.86 4.11 -10.47
N LYS A 309 12.76 4.88 -10.48
CA LYS A 309 12.16 5.41 -9.23
C LYS A 309 11.77 4.30 -8.27
N THR A 310 11.13 3.25 -8.75
CA THR A 310 10.69 2.12 -7.90
C THR A 310 11.88 1.34 -7.36
N ALA A 311 12.83 0.98 -8.22
CA ALA A 311 14.04 0.25 -7.81
C ALA A 311 14.88 1.03 -6.79
N LYS A 312 15.07 2.36 -6.98
CA LYS A 312 15.77 3.22 -6.02
C LYS A 312 15.03 3.28 -4.68
N ARG A 313 13.71 3.47 -4.69
CA ARG A 313 12.90 3.51 -3.46
C ARG A 313 12.98 2.20 -2.70
N GLN A 314 12.87 1.07 -3.39
CA GLN A 314 13.05 -0.26 -2.80
C GLN A 314 14.46 -0.40 -2.19
N THR A 315 15.50 0.02 -2.91
CA THR A 315 16.89 -0.02 -2.43
C THR A 315 17.08 0.76 -1.14
N TYR A 316 16.56 1.99 -1.05
CA TYR A 316 16.64 2.79 0.17
C TYR A 316 15.88 2.16 1.34
N MET A 317 14.70 1.60 1.09
CA MET A 317 13.93 0.91 2.13
C MET A 317 14.64 -0.35 2.63
N ILE A 318 15.18 -1.17 1.72
CA ILE A 318 15.93 -2.39 2.06
C ILE A 318 17.18 -2.02 2.87
N ALA A 319 17.96 -1.03 2.42
CA ALA A 319 19.14 -0.56 3.14
C ALA A 319 18.80 -0.08 4.56
N PHE A 320 17.73 0.70 4.71
CA PHE A 320 17.27 1.16 6.03
C PHE A 320 16.85 0.00 6.95
N ILE A 321 16.13 -0.99 6.41
CA ILE A 321 15.73 -2.19 7.17
C ILE A 321 16.95 -3.00 7.61
N ILE A 322 17.93 -3.20 6.72
CA ILE A 322 19.18 -3.91 7.05
C ILE A 322 19.93 -3.19 8.18
N VAL A 323 20.07 -1.86 8.11
CA VAL A 323 20.74 -1.08 9.16
C VAL A 323 20.01 -1.20 10.50
N LEU A 324 18.67 -1.17 10.51
CA LEU A 324 17.88 -1.39 11.71
C LEU A 324 18.08 -2.79 12.29
N ILE A 325 18.04 -3.84 11.44
CA ILE A 325 18.27 -5.22 11.87
C ILE A 325 19.67 -5.36 12.47
N ILE A 326 20.69 -4.86 11.80
CA ILE A 326 22.07 -4.88 12.30
C ILE A 326 22.17 -4.14 13.65
N GLY A 327 21.51 -2.98 13.80
CA GLY A 327 21.48 -2.24 15.06
C GLY A 327 20.83 -3.04 16.21
N ILE A 328 19.79 -3.82 15.94
CA ILE A 328 19.16 -4.71 16.92
C ILE A 328 20.09 -5.86 17.29
N LEU A 329 20.79 -6.46 16.32
CA LEU A 329 21.71 -7.58 16.56
C LEU A 329 22.91 -7.20 17.43
N PHE A 330 23.29 -5.92 17.49
CA PHE A 330 24.36 -5.46 18.39
C PHE A 330 23.91 -5.27 19.85
N TYR A 331 22.62 -5.35 20.15
CA TYR A 331 22.11 -5.11 21.49
C TYR A 331 22.32 -6.29 22.44
N ASP A 332 22.14 -7.53 21.95
CA ASP A 332 22.20 -8.74 22.79
C ASP A 332 22.69 -9.98 22.03
N VAL A 333 23.51 -10.80 22.69
CA VAL A 333 24.16 -12.00 22.11
C VAL A 333 23.15 -13.14 21.90
N GLU A 334 22.11 -13.23 22.73
CA GLU A 334 21.05 -14.24 22.56
C GLU A 334 20.29 -13.99 21.25
N THR A 335 19.99 -12.72 20.93
CA THR A 335 19.34 -12.33 19.67
C THR A 335 20.17 -12.68 18.43
N GLN A 336 21.52 -12.67 18.54
CA GLN A 336 22.40 -13.08 17.43
C GLN A 336 22.28 -14.58 17.14
N LYS A 337 22.16 -15.42 18.17
CA LYS A 337 22.01 -16.88 18.00
C LYS A 337 20.67 -17.23 17.37
N ASP A 338 19.59 -16.62 17.84
CA ASP A 338 18.26 -16.83 17.27
C ASP A 338 18.20 -16.35 15.82
N ALA A 339 18.79 -15.19 15.53
CA ALA A 339 18.91 -14.69 14.17
C ALA A 339 19.74 -15.62 13.29
N ASN A 340 20.83 -16.21 13.81
CA ASN A 340 21.63 -17.17 13.06
C ASN A 340 20.80 -18.39 12.62
N ASN A 341 20.10 -19.00 13.58
CA ASN A 341 19.26 -20.16 13.33
C ASN A 341 18.20 -19.85 12.27
N ALA A 342 17.51 -18.71 12.39
CA ALA A 342 16.54 -18.27 11.40
C ALA A 342 17.18 -17.99 10.03
N MET A 343 18.33 -17.31 9.98
CA MET A 343 18.98 -16.99 8.70
C MET A 343 19.40 -18.23 7.94
N THR A 344 19.85 -19.30 8.62
CA THR A 344 20.27 -20.54 7.96
C THR A 344 19.16 -21.34 7.26
N SER A 345 17.88 -21.03 7.54
CA SER A 345 16.72 -21.72 6.96
C SER A 345 15.80 -20.82 6.13
N ILE A 346 15.94 -19.49 6.21
CA ILE A 346 15.03 -18.52 5.58
C ILE A 346 15.33 -18.21 4.11
N LEU A 347 16.37 -18.79 3.50
CA LEU A 347 16.73 -18.51 2.11
C LEU A 347 15.56 -18.71 1.11
N PRO A 348 14.70 -19.75 1.23
CA PRO A 348 13.52 -19.93 0.37
C PRO A 348 12.54 -18.74 0.40
N PHE A 349 12.42 -18.05 1.54
CA PHE A 349 11.55 -16.89 1.70
C PHE A 349 11.92 -15.76 0.72
N PHE A 350 13.21 -15.63 0.37
CA PHE A 350 13.65 -14.61 -0.58
C PHE A 350 13.10 -14.80 -2.00
N VAL A 351 12.61 -15.98 -2.38
CA VAL A 351 11.90 -16.16 -3.65
C VAL A 351 10.68 -15.25 -3.72
N PHE A 352 9.91 -15.18 -2.63
CA PHE A 352 8.74 -14.32 -2.55
C PHE A 352 9.12 -12.84 -2.47
N ILE A 353 10.16 -12.50 -1.71
CA ILE A 353 10.67 -11.13 -1.64
C ILE A 353 11.14 -10.66 -3.02
N MET A 354 11.90 -11.49 -3.74
CA MET A 354 12.39 -11.16 -5.08
C MET A 354 11.26 -11.04 -6.10
N TYR A 355 10.19 -11.83 -5.98
CA TYR A 355 8.96 -11.64 -6.75
C TYR A 355 8.35 -10.25 -6.53
N LEU A 356 8.22 -9.82 -5.26
CA LEU A 356 7.63 -8.52 -4.90
C LEU A 356 8.52 -7.32 -5.28
N LEU A 357 9.84 -7.48 -5.19
CA LEU A 357 10.79 -6.44 -5.53
C LEU A 357 10.91 -6.23 -7.05
N ASN A 358 10.67 -7.27 -7.84
CA ASN A 358 10.85 -7.22 -9.28
C ASN A 358 9.97 -6.14 -9.95
N THR A 359 10.61 -5.24 -10.69
CA THR A 359 9.94 -4.15 -11.41
C THR A 359 9.66 -4.46 -12.88
N ALA A 360 10.03 -5.67 -13.36
CA ALA A 360 9.97 -6.03 -14.78
C ALA A 360 8.58 -5.85 -15.40
N LYS A 361 7.50 -6.18 -14.68
CA LYS A 361 6.12 -5.98 -15.14
C LYS A 361 5.81 -4.51 -15.49
N ASN A 362 6.26 -3.58 -14.66
CA ASN A 362 6.05 -2.15 -14.88
C ASN A 362 6.92 -1.65 -16.03
N ILE A 363 8.14 -2.18 -16.15
CA ILE A 363 9.06 -1.84 -17.24
C ILE A 363 8.51 -2.34 -18.59
N THR A 364 8.04 -3.59 -18.69
CA THR A 364 7.46 -4.12 -19.94
C THR A 364 6.20 -3.39 -20.35
N GLN A 365 5.38 -2.96 -19.39
CA GLN A 365 4.24 -2.09 -19.67
C GLN A 365 4.71 -0.73 -20.22
N ALA A 366 5.67 -0.07 -19.58
CA ALA A 366 6.20 1.21 -20.03
C ALA A 366 6.85 1.10 -21.43
N MET A 367 7.55 0.00 -21.72
CA MET A 367 8.10 -0.30 -23.05
C MET A 367 7.00 -0.46 -24.09
N PHE A 368 5.91 -1.14 -23.75
CA PHE A 368 4.80 -1.33 -24.68
C PHE A 368 4.14 0.00 -25.05
N VAL A 369 3.74 0.77 -24.04
CA VAL A 369 2.98 2.02 -24.22
C VAL A 369 3.77 3.07 -25.00
N ASN A 370 5.03 3.27 -24.63
CA ASN A 370 5.81 4.40 -25.13
C ASN A 370 6.69 4.07 -26.34
N CYS A 371 6.81 2.80 -26.72
CA CYS A 371 7.75 2.35 -27.74
C CYS A 371 7.18 1.24 -28.64
N ASP A 372 6.84 0.07 -28.09
CA ASP A 372 6.50 -1.09 -28.93
C ASP A 372 5.15 -0.98 -29.61
N HIS A 373 4.18 -0.29 -29.02
CA HIS A 373 2.87 -0.11 -29.62
C HIS A 373 2.99 0.50 -31.04
N SER A 374 3.80 1.55 -31.18
CA SER A 374 4.07 2.18 -32.48
C SER A 374 5.01 1.33 -33.34
N MET A 375 6.08 0.78 -32.77
CA MET A 375 7.11 0.08 -33.54
C MET A 375 6.65 -1.27 -34.12
N LEU A 376 5.73 -1.96 -33.45
CA LEU A 376 5.16 -3.23 -33.91
C LEU A 376 4.35 -3.11 -35.22
N THR A 377 4.00 -1.89 -35.65
CA THR A 377 3.36 -1.66 -36.95
C THR A 377 4.34 -1.90 -38.12
N TYR A 378 5.64 -1.70 -37.90
CA TYR A 378 6.66 -1.86 -38.94
C TYR A 378 7.08 -3.33 -39.12
N SER A 379 7.20 -3.77 -40.38
CA SER A 379 7.62 -5.14 -40.72
C SER A 379 9.04 -5.46 -40.27
N PHE A 380 9.98 -4.51 -40.41
CA PHE A 380 11.38 -4.71 -40.01
C PHE A 380 11.51 -5.00 -38.50
N TYR A 381 10.63 -4.44 -37.67
CA TYR A 381 10.63 -4.64 -36.22
C TYR A 381 10.19 -6.05 -35.82
N ARG A 382 9.36 -6.69 -36.67
CA ARG A 382 8.78 -8.02 -36.43
C ARG A 382 9.64 -9.17 -36.95
N ILE A 383 10.79 -8.87 -37.56
CA ILE A 383 11.72 -9.90 -38.05
C ILE A 383 12.28 -10.66 -36.83
N PRO A 384 12.25 -12.01 -36.82
CA PRO A 384 12.70 -12.81 -35.66
C PRO A 384 14.11 -12.45 -35.18
N LYS A 385 15.05 -12.21 -36.10
CA LYS A 385 16.42 -11.77 -35.78
C LYS A 385 16.45 -10.46 -34.99
N ASN A 386 15.60 -9.49 -35.35
CA ASN A 386 15.55 -8.18 -34.71
C ASN A 386 14.86 -8.26 -33.33
N ILE A 387 13.82 -9.08 -33.22
CA ILE A 387 13.15 -9.38 -31.94
C ILE A 387 14.15 -9.94 -30.93
N LEU A 388 15.07 -10.80 -31.37
CA LEU A 388 16.09 -11.38 -30.50
C LEU A 388 17.14 -10.38 -30.03
N ILE A 389 17.59 -9.52 -30.93
CA ILE A 389 18.50 -8.41 -30.58
C ILE A 389 17.82 -7.52 -29.53
N LEU A 390 16.56 -7.17 -29.77
CA LEU A 390 15.76 -6.36 -28.86
C LEU A 390 15.55 -7.05 -27.50
N PHE A 391 15.25 -8.35 -27.49
CA PHE A 391 15.10 -9.14 -26.27
C PHE A 391 16.38 -9.11 -25.44
N LYS A 392 17.55 -9.34 -26.05
CA LYS A 392 18.85 -9.32 -25.35
C LYS A 392 19.14 -7.95 -24.74
N ILE A 393 18.95 -6.88 -25.53
CA ILE A 393 19.18 -5.51 -25.07
C ILE A 393 18.27 -5.19 -23.89
N ARG A 394 16.97 -5.54 -23.97
CA ARG A 394 16.00 -5.26 -22.90
C ARG A 394 16.21 -6.10 -21.67
N LEU A 395 16.58 -7.37 -21.83
CA LEU A 395 16.90 -8.24 -20.72
C LEU A 395 18.05 -7.63 -19.91
N ARG A 396 19.11 -7.17 -20.59
CA ARG A 396 20.25 -6.51 -19.94
C ARG A 396 19.82 -5.28 -19.12
N GLU A 397 18.96 -4.42 -19.66
CA GLU A 397 18.52 -3.22 -18.94
C GLU A 397 17.57 -3.53 -17.78
N ILE A 398 16.62 -4.46 -17.95
CA ILE A 398 15.71 -4.87 -16.88
C ILE A 398 16.50 -5.53 -15.75
N VAL A 399 17.41 -6.44 -16.08
CA VAL A 399 18.32 -7.06 -15.10
C VAL A 399 19.10 -5.98 -14.38
N LYS A 400 19.71 -5.01 -15.09
CA LYS A 400 20.48 -3.92 -14.47
C LYS A 400 19.67 -3.11 -13.44
N ILE A 401 18.40 -2.81 -13.73
CA ILE A 401 17.53 -2.06 -12.82
C ILE A 401 17.16 -2.91 -11.59
N ASN A 402 16.78 -4.17 -11.77
CA ASN A 402 16.37 -5.07 -10.70
C ASN A 402 17.56 -5.61 -9.87
N LEU A 403 18.76 -5.58 -10.43
CA LEU A 403 19.98 -6.01 -9.75
C LEU A 403 20.34 -5.05 -8.61
N LEU A 404 20.02 -3.75 -8.74
CA LEU A 404 20.32 -2.75 -7.71
C LEU A 404 19.73 -3.11 -6.33
N PRO A 405 18.40 -3.29 -6.16
CA PRO A 405 17.84 -3.69 -4.87
C PRO A 405 18.27 -5.10 -4.47
N ALA A 406 18.48 -6.01 -5.43
CA ALA A 406 18.90 -7.39 -5.16
C ALA A 406 20.30 -7.47 -4.55
N VAL A 407 21.26 -6.68 -5.05
CA VAL A 407 22.64 -6.64 -4.53
C VAL A 407 22.65 -6.09 -3.11
N VAL A 408 21.92 -5.02 -2.84
CA VAL A 408 21.83 -4.47 -1.47
C VAL A 408 21.22 -5.47 -0.51
N LEU A 409 20.16 -6.18 -0.94
CA LEU A 409 19.55 -7.24 -0.16
C LEU A 409 20.52 -8.40 0.09
N ALA A 410 21.24 -8.85 -0.95
CA ALA A 410 22.18 -9.96 -0.86
C ALA A 410 23.38 -9.64 0.02
N LEU A 411 23.93 -8.42 -0.08
CA LEU A 411 24.99 -7.93 0.80
C LEU A 411 24.52 -7.79 2.24
N GLY A 412 23.29 -7.29 2.45
CA GLY A 412 22.70 -7.22 3.78
C GLY A 412 22.53 -8.59 4.43
N TYR A 413 22.00 -9.55 3.68
CA TYR A 413 21.85 -10.92 4.14
C TYR A 413 23.21 -11.57 4.46
N MET A 414 24.20 -11.37 3.59
CA MET A 414 25.58 -11.82 3.81
C MET A 414 26.17 -11.20 5.09
N ALA A 415 25.99 -9.90 5.30
CA ALA A 415 26.48 -9.19 6.49
C ALA A 415 25.83 -9.73 7.78
N ILE A 416 24.53 -9.99 7.77
CA ILE A 416 23.81 -10.55 8.92
C ILE A 416 24.34 -11.95 9.25
N LEU A 417 24.54 -12.82 8.25
CA LEU A 417 25.12 -14.15 8.47
C LEU A 417 26.53 -14.06 9.09
N PHE A 418 27.38 -13.14 8.62
CA PHE A 418 28.70 -12.95 9.19
C PHE A 418 28.67 -12.44 10.64
N ILE A 419 27.75 -11.52 10.97
CA ILE A 419 27.61 -11.00 12.33
C ILE A 419 27.12 -12.10 13.27
N CYS A 420 26.16 -12.92 12.85
CA CYS A 420 25.52 -13.90 13.71
C CYS A 420 26.30 -15.23 13.83
N GLY A 421 26.96 -15.68 12.76
CA GLY A 421 27.59 -16.99 12.68
C GLY A 421 29.10 -16.98 12.44
N GLY A 422 29.72 -15.81 12.33
CA GLY A 422 31.17 -15.67 12.16
C GLY A 422 31.70 -16.13 10.79
N ILE A 423 33.01 -16.35 10.73
CA ILE A 423 33.74 -16.67 9.48
C ILE A 423 33.37 -18.06 8.94
N ASP A 424 32.99 -18.99 9.82
CA ASP A 424 32.65 -20.38 9.43
C ASP A 424 31.44 -20.44 8.46
N GLN A 425 30.60 -19.41 8.46
CA GLN A 425 29.45 -19.30 7.56
C GLN A 425 29.75 -18.60 6.23
N ALA A 426 31.01 -18.22 5.97
CA ALA A 426 31.40 -17.52 4.74
C ALA A 426 30.92 -18.22 3.46
N PHE A 427 31.03 -19.55 3.44
CA PHE A 427 30.62 -20.35 2.29
C PHE A 427 29.10 -20.31 2.06
N LEU A 428 28.31 -20.44 3.13
CA LEU A 428 26.85 -20.34 3.06
C LEU A 428 26.41 -18.93 2.65
N ALA A 429 27.06 -17.91 3.19
CA ALA A 429 26.81 -16.52 2.85
C ALA A 429 27.11 -16.24 1.37
N PHE A 430 28.18 -16.81 0.81
CA PHE A 430 28.48 -16.70 -0.62
C PHE A 430 27.44 -17.40 -1.51
N ILE A 431 27.02 -18.63 -1.16
CA ILE A 431 25.96 -19.33 -1.89
C ILE A 431 24.65 -18.52 -1.87
N SER A 432 24.29 -18.00 -0.70
CA SER A 432 23.07 -17.21 -0.56
C SER A 432 23.11 -15.94 -1.42
N PHE A 433 24.25 -15.26 -1.47
CA PHE A 433 24.45 -14.08 -2.30
C PHE A 433 24.22 -14.41 -3.78
N ILE A 434 24.85 -15.47 -4.29
CA ILE A 434 24.66 -15.89 -5.68
C ILE A 434 23.21 -16.26 -5.93
N SER A 435 22.57 -16.99 -5.01
CA SER A 435 21.18 -17.42 -5.18
C SER A 435 20.20 -16.25 -5.28
N ILE A 436 20.36 -15.21 -4.46
CA ILE A 436 19.51 -14.01 -4.50
C ILE A 436 19.69 -13.26 -5.83
N ILE A 437 20.92 -13.16 -6.31
CA ILE A 437 21.21 -12.55 -7.62
C ILE A 437 20.59 -13.39 -8.74
N SER A 438 20.71 -14.72 -8.68
CA SER A 438 20.08 -15.64 -9.64
C SER A 438 18.55 -15.49 -9.66
N MET A 439 17.90 -15.37 -8.50
CA MET A 439 16.45 -15.12 -8.40
C MET A 439 16.05 -13.79 -9.07
N SER A 440 16.84 -12.72 -8.88
CA SER A 440 16.59 -11.42 -9.53
C SER A 440 16.60 -11.52 -11.05
N ILE A 441 17.61 -12.22 -11.58
CA ILE A 441 17.76 -12.45 -13.02
C ILE A 441 16.62 -13.35 -13.52
N PHE A 442 16.25 -14.39 -12.78
CA PHE A 442 15.15 -15.28 -13.10
C PHE A 442 13.83 -14.51 -13.25
N PHE A 443 13.44 -13.70 -12.27
CA PHE A 443 12.18 -12.93 -12.37
C PHE A 443 12.22 -11.89 -13.50
N SER A 444 13.36 -11.23 -13.69
CA SER A 444 13.55 -10.31 -14.82
C SER A 444 13.33 -11.01 -16.16
N THR A 445 13.88 -12.22 -16.31
CA THR A 445 13.74 -13.06 -17.50
C THR A 445 12.31 -13.56 -17.66
N HIS A 446 11.71 -14.10 -16.60
CA HIS A 446 10.36 -14.65 -16.57
C HIS A 446 9.31 -13.67 -17.10
N TYR A 447 9.27 -12.45 -16.57
CA TYR A 447 8.31 -11.43 -17.01
C TYR A 447 8.57 -10.97 -18.46
N LEU A 448 9.84 -10.89 -18.86
CA LEU A 448 10.19 -10.49 -20.22
C LEU A 448 9.79 -11.56 -21.25
N ILE A 449 9.97 -12.86 -20.96
CA ILE A 449 9.53 -13.93 -21.85
C ILE A 449 8.02 -13.88 -22.02
N LEU A 450 7.26 -13.75 -20.92
CA LEU A 450 5.81 -13.65 -20.97
C LEU A 450 5.36 -12.45 -21.82
N TYR A 451 6.10 -11.34 -21.74
CA TYR A 451 5.86 -10.18 -22.59
C TYR A 451 6.04 -10.50 -24.09
N TYR A 452 7.13 -11.16 -24.48
CA TYR A 452 7.39 -11.50 -25.89
C TYR A 452 6.52 -12.64 -26.44
N LEU A 453 6.19 -13.64 -25.62
CA LEU A 453 5.39 -14.79 -26.04
C LEU A 453 3.89 -14.53 -26.02
N LEU A 454 3.40 -13.74 -25.05
CA LEU A 454 1.96 -13.57 -24.86
C LEU A 454 1.44 -12.19 -25.25
N GLN A 455 2.32 -11.18 -25.31
CA GLN A 455 1.97 -9.77 -25.53
C GLN A 455 0.68 -9.37 -24.79
N PRO A 456 0.75 -9.17 -23.46
CA PRO A 456 -0.44 -9.10 -22.62
C PRO A 456 -1.22 -7.79 -22.71
N TYR A 457 -0.65 -6.76 -23.34
CA TYR A 457 -1.18 -5.40 -23.38
C TYR A 457 -1.88 -5.10 -24.71
N ASN A 458 -3.04 -4.44 -24.65
CA ASN A 458 -3.75 -3.90 -25.81
C ASN A 458 -3.38 -2.43 -26.09
N ALA A 459 -3.89 -1.84 -27.17
CA ALA A 459 -3.71 -0.41 -27.50
C ALA A 459 -4.12 0.54 -26.35
N HIS A 460 -5.02 0.08 -25.47
CA HIS A 460 -5.50 0.80 -24.29
C HIS A 460 -4.72 0.44 -22.99
N THR A 461 -3.58 -0.24 -23.10
CA THR A 461 -2.65 -0.60 -22.00
C THR A 461 -3.20 -1.56 -20.92
N GLU A 462 -4.40 -2.10 -21.12
CA GLU A 462 -5.04 -3.07 -20.26
C GLU A 462 -4.45 -4.47 -20.44
N VAL A 463 -4.28 -5.19 -19.33
CA VAL A 463 -3.92 -6.61 -19.35
C VAL A 463 -5.17 -7.41 -19.75
N LYS A 464 -5.31 -7.72 -21.04
CA LYS A 464 -6.45 -8.53 -21.53
C LYS A 464 -6.17 -10.03 -21.55
N SER A 465 -4.91 -10.45 -21.68
CA SER A 465 -4.58 -11.87 -21.87
C SER A 465 -4.91 -12.70 -20.62
N PRO A 466 -5.95 -13.57 -20.65
CA PRO A 466 -6.31 -14.40 -19.50
C PRO A 466 -5.17 -15.37 -19.15
N ILE A 467 -4.46 -15.86 -20.17
CA ILE A 467 -3.32 -16.76 -20.01
C ILE A 467 -2.19 -16.08 -19.23
N TYR A 468 -1.86 -14.83 -19.56
CA TYR A 468 -0.85 -14.06 -18.84
C TYR A 468 -1.27 -13.83 -17.37
N SER A 469 -2.54 -13.48 -17.13
CA SER A 469 -3.05 -13.29 -15.78
C SER A 469 -2.99 -14.59 -14.97
N THR A 470 -3.37 -15.73 -15.55
CA THR A 470 -3.32 -17.03 -14.88
C THR A 470 -1.88 -17.42 -14.54
N ILE A 471 -0.93 -17.23 -15.46
CA ILE A 471 0.48 -17.54 -15.19
C ILE A 471 1.02 -16.65 -14.07
N ILE A 472 0.72 -15.35 -14.07
CA ILE A 472 1.15 -14.46 -12.97
C ILE A 472 0.53 -14.90 -11.64
N SER A 473 -0.77 -15.21 -11.60
CA SER A 473 -1.41 -15.69 -10.38
C SER A 473 -0.81 -17.00 -9.90
N LEU A 474 -0.48 -17.93 -10.81
CA LEU A 474 0.19 -19.18 -10.46
C LEU A 474 1.60 -18.92 -9.92
N THR A 475 2.36 -18.03 -10.55
CA THR A 475 3.70 -17.67 -10.06
C THR A 475 3.64 -17.05 -8.67
N TYR A 476 2.63 -16.23 -8.37
CA TYR A 476 2.39 -15.69 -7.04
C TYR A 476 2.15 -16.82 -6.02
N ILE A 477 1.26 -17.77 -6.33
CA ILE A 477 0.95 -18.90 -5.43
C ILE A 477 2.20 -19.73 -5.16
N ILE A 478 2.98 -20.05 -6.20
CA ILE A 478 4.23 -20.80 -6.08
C ILE A 478 5.22 -20.03 -5.20
N CYS A 479 5.46 -18.75 -5.48
CA CYS A 479 6.38 -17.93 -4.68
C CYS A 479 5.91 -17.81 -3.22
N TYR A 480 4.61 -17.70 -2.99
CA TYR A 480 4.05 -17.68 -1.64
C TYR A 480 4.26 -19.02 -0.92
N ALA A 481 4.15 -20.16 -1.60
CA ALA A 481 4.42 -21.47 -1.02
C ALA A 481 5.88 -21.58 -0.51
N PHE A 482 6.85 -20.96 -1.20
CA PHE A 482 8.25 -20.90 -0.73
C PHE A 482 8.42 -20.17 0.60
N THR A 483 7.47 -19.32 1.03
CA THR A 483 7.52 -18.68 2.36
C THR A 483 7.29 -19.66 3.52
N LYS A 484 6.74 -20.84 3.23
CA LYS A 484 6.48 -21.89 4.22
C LYS A 484 7.56 -22.97 4.25
N LEU A 485 8.56 -22.87 3.37
CA LEU A 485 9.65 -23.83 3.30
C LEU A 485 10.81 -23.34 4.17
N GLU A 486 11.23 -24.19 5.10
CA GLU A 486 12.44 -24.03 5.87
C GLU A 486 13.43 -25.09 5.38
N LEU A 487 14.40 -24.66 4.58
CA LEU A 487 15.40 -25.54 3.98
C LEU A 487 16.80 -24.98 4.23
N PRO A 488 17.79 -25.86 4.47
CA PRO A 488 19.17 -25.42 4.60
C PRO A 488 19.64 -24.60 3.39
N ILE A 489 20.39 -23.53 3.63
CA ILE A 489 20.94 -22.64 2.57
C ILE A 489 21.63 -23.43 1.45
N LEU A 490 22.42 -24.45 1.80
CA LEU A 490 23.23 -25.17 0.82
C LEU A 490 22.37 -25.95 -0.18
N SER A 491 21.40 -26.73 0.30
CA SER A 491 20.54 -27.55 -0.56
C SER A 491 19.65 -26.67 -1.42
N PHE A 492 18.99 -25.69 -0.81
CA PHE A 492 18.11 -24.78 -1.54
C PHE A 492 18.88 -23.89 -2.50
N GLY A 493 20.00 -23.31 -2.08
CA GLY A 493 20.81 -22.38 -2.86
C GLY A 493 21.32 -23.00 -4.16
N ILE A 494 21.91 -24.20 -4.10
CA ILE A 494 22.44 -24.88 -5.29
C ILE A 494 21.30 -25.20 -6.28
N VAL A 495 20.20 -25.80 -5.78
CA VAL A 495 19.04 -26.14 -6.62
C VAL A 495 18.45 -24.89 -7.25
N CYS A 496 18.33 -23.80 -6.49
CA CYS A 496 17.80 -22.53 -6.97
C CYS A 496 18.69 -21.94 -8.07
N ILE A 497 20.01 -21.92 -7.90
CA ILE A 497 20.96 -21.40 -8.89
C ILE A 497 20.86 -22.21 -10.19
N LEU A 498 20.90 -23.54 -10.09
CA LEU A 498 20.80 -24.43 -11.26
C LEU A 498 19.46 -24.24 -11.98
N PHE A 499 18.36 -24.15 -11.24
CA PHE A 499 17.04 -23.88 -11.81
C PHE A 499 16.98 -22.53 -12.53
N CYS A 500 17.51 -21.46 -11.92
CA CYS A 500 17.52 -20.13 -12.53
C CYS A 500 18.31 -20.10 -13.84
N ILE A 501 19.50 -20.72 -13.85
CA ILE A 501 20.34 -20.82 -15.05
C ILE A 501 19.62 -21.63 -16.14
N GLY A 502 19.12 -22.81 -15.80
CA GLY A 502 18.39 -23.67 -16.73
C GLY A 502 17.17 -22.97 -17.32
N TYR A 503 16.41 -22.26 -16.49
CA TYR A 503 15.25 -21.48 -16.94
C TYR A 503 15.66 -20.35 -17.90
N CYS A 504 16.73 -19.62 -17.63
CA CYS A 504 17.22 -18.55 -18.51
C CYS A 504 17.68 -19.07 -19.88
N VAL A 505 18.25 -20.27 -19.93
CA VAL A 505 18.62 -20.93 -21.19
C VAL A 505 17.36 -21.32 -21.97
N ILE A 506 16.41 -22.01 -21.32
CA ILE A 506 15.14 -22.42 -21.93
C ILE A 506 14.35 -21.20 -22.44
N ALA A 507 14.34 -20.12 -21.65
CA ALA A 507 13.75 -18.84 -22.01
C ALA A 507 14.27 -18.30 -23.34
N CYS A 508 15.59 -18.25 -23.50
CA CYS A 508 16.22 -17.77 -24.73
C CYS A 508 15.83 -18.64 -25.92
N ILE A 509 15.79 -19.97 -25.75
CA ILE A 509 15.37 -20.93 -26.78
C ILE A 509 13.91 -20.73 -27.19
N LEU A 510 13.00 -20.53 -26.23
CA LEU A 510 11.59 -20.30 -26.50
C LEU A 510 11.37 -19.00 -27.28
N VAL A 511 12.07 -17.93 -26.91
CA VAL A 511 12.01 -16.64 -27.63
C VAL A 511 12.54 -16.80 -29.06
N LEU A 512 13.65 -17.53 -29.24
CA LEU A 512 14.21 -17.86 -30.57
C LEU A 512 13.19 -18.56 -31.46
N LYS A 513 12.45 -19.53 -30.91
CA LYS A 513 11.54 -20.36 -31.70
C LYS A 513 10.21 -19.68 -32.01
N TRP A 514 9.64 -18.94 -31.06
CA TRP A 514 8.22 -18.54 -31.11
C TRP A 514 7.95 -17.04 -31.15
N ALA A 515 8.89 -16.19 -30.70
CA ALA A 515 8.60 -14.76 -30.57
C ALA A 515 8.26 -14.07 -31.90
N GLY A 516 8.83 -14.54 -33.03
CA GLY A 516 8.51 -14.02 -34.36
C GLY A 516 7.04 -14.17 -34.78
N ASN A 517 6.34 -15.17 -34.25
CA ASN A 517 4.94 -15.42 -34.56
C ASN A 517 3.99 -14.74 -33.56
N THR A 518 4.41 -14.60 -32.31
CA THR A 518 3.55 -14.18 -31.20
C THR A 518 3.61 -12.70 -30.84
N PHE A 519 4.73 -12.02 -31.14
CA PHE A 519 4.95 -10.61 -30.80
C PHE A 519 4.34 -9.67 -31.87
N LYS A 520 3.01 -9.55 -31.83
CA LYS A 520 2.21 -8.71 -32.74
C LYS A 520 1.06 -8.03 -31.97
N ILE A 521 0.68 -6.82 -32.40
CA ILE A 521 -0.46 -6.08 -31.84
C ILE A 521 -1.73 -6.97 -31.86
N ARG A 522 -2.36 -7.11 -30.70
CA ARG A 522 -3.64 -7.80 -30.54
C ARG A 522 -4.73 -6.75 -30.33
N ASN A 523 -5.71 -6.70 -31.23
CA ASN A 523 -6.86 -5.80 -31.14
C ASN A 523 -7.86 -6.26 -30.08
#